data_AF-A0A7V6UD04-F1
#
_entry.id   AF-A0A7V6UD04-F1
#
_cell.length_a   1.000
_cell.length_b   1.000
_cell.length_c   1.000
_cell.angle_alpha   90.00
_cell.angle_beta   90.00
_cell.angle_gamma   90.00
#
_symmetry.space_group_name_H-M   'P 1'
#
loop_
_entity.id
_entity.type
_entity.pdbx_description
1 polymer ?
#
loop_
_entity_poly.entity_id
_entity_poly.type
_entity_poly.pdbx_seq_one_letter_code
_entity_poly.pdbx_strand_id
1 'polypeptide(L)' 'MWLHLITAVGDVANKNLKDLGHVVLNFNGNTTPELPGYIHLTPDLMNKIEVGTKLEIIE' A
#
# COMPACT_ATOMS: atom_id res chain seq x y z
N MET A 1 11.95 8.98 -7.24
CA MET A 1 10.88 7.96 -7.34
C MET A 1 11.25 6.85 -6.36
N TRP A 2 10.41 6.59 -5.38
CA TRP A 2 10.66 5.58 -4.36
C TRP A 2 9.88 4.32 -4.73
N LEU A 3 10.55 3.17 -4.68
CA LEU A 3 9.97 1.89 -5.05
C LEU A 3 9.84 1.04 -3.80
N HIS A 4 8.64 0.51 -3.58
CA HIS A 4 8.35 -0.46 -2.53
C HIS A 4 7.71 -1.69 -3.17
N LEU A 5 8.12 -2.88 -2.74
CA LEU A 5 7.52 -4.12 -3.23
C LEU A 5 6.30 -4.46 -2.39
N ILE A 6 5.26 -4.97 -3.03
CA ILE A 6 4.09 -5.52 -2.36
C ILE A 6 4.46 -6.87 -1.75
N THR A 7 4.31 -6.99 -0.43
CA THR A 7 4.61 -8.21 0.33
C THR A 7 3.36 -9.01 0.69
N ALA A 8 2.20 -8.35 0.82
CA ALA A 8 0.91 -9.01 1.02
C ALA A 8 -0.25 -8.11 0.59
N VAL A 9 -1.39 -8.70 0.21
CA VAL A 9 -2.61 -7.99 -0.17
C VAL A 9 -3.81 -8.61 0.54
N GLY A 10 -4.53 -7.80 1.30
CA GLY A 10 -5.80 -8.19 1.92
C GLY A 10 -6.91 -8.41 0.88
N ASP A 11 -7.83 -9.31 1.19
CA ASP A 11 -8.87 -9.81 0.30
C ASP A 11 -9.87 -8.74 -0.17
N VAL A 12 -10.09 -7.66 0.59
CA VAL A 12 -10.98 -6.55 0.18
C VAL A 12 -10.21 -5.29 -0.25
N ALA A 13 -8.88 -5.27 -0.18
CA ALA A 13 -8.07 -4.09 -0.50
C ALA A 13 -8.29 -3.60 -1.95
N ASN A 14 -8.22 -4.53 -2.92
CA ASN A 14 -8.43 -4.22 -4.34
C ASN A 14 -9.84 -3.72 -4.62
N LYS A 15 -10.85 -4.30 -3.95
CA LYS A 15 -12.24 -3.89 -4.08
C LYS A 15 -12.42 -2.46 -3.57
N ASN A 16 -11.89 -2.14 -2.39
CA ASN A 16 -11.98 -0.81 -1.80
C ASN A 16 -11.27 0.25 -2.65
N LEU A 17 -10.09 -0.07 -3.18
CA LEU A 17 -9.35 0.83 -4.06
C LEU A 17 -10.14 1.12 -5.34
N LYS A 18 -10.71 0.08 -5.97
CA LYS A 18 -11.51 0.21 -7.19
C LYS A 18 -12.80 1.00 -6.98
N ASP A 19 -13.54 0.69 -5.92
CA ASP A 19 -14.90 1.21 -5.73
C ASP A 19 -14.93 2.58 -5.05
N LEU A 20 -13.97 2.85 -4.16
CA LEU A 20 -13.97 4.05 -3.30
C LEU A 20 -12.72 4.91 -3.47
N GLY A 21 -11.69 4.43 -4.18
CA GLY A 21 -10.36 5.06 -4.16
C GLY A 21 -9.68 4.97 -2.79
N HIS A 22 -10.13 4.06 -1.92
CA HIS A 22 -9.63 3.94 -0.55
C HIS A 22 -8.72 2.73 -0.38
N VAL A 23 -7.54 2.94 0.21
CA VAL A 23 -6.57 1.87 0.52
C VAL A 23 -5.75 2.24 1.75
N VAL A 24 -5.28 1.23 2.49
CA VAL A 24 -4.28 1.39 3.54
C VAL A 24 -2.99 0.73 3.08
N LEU A 25 -1.91 1.51 2.99
CA LEU A 25 -0.57 1.03 2.67
C LEU A 25 0.23 0.91 3.98
N ASN A 26 0.65 -0.31 4.33
CA ASN A 26 1.38 -0.59 5.56
C ASN A 26 2.84 -0.96 5.25
N PHE A 27 3.77 -0.11 5.66
CA PHE A 27 5.21 -0.25 5.39
C PHE A 27 5.91 -1.02 6.51
N ASN A 28 5.48 -2.25 6.76
CA ASN A 28 6.00 -3.09 7.83
C ASN A 28 6.68 -4.39 7.35
N GLY A 29 6.63 -4.69 6.05
CA GLY A 29 7.23 -5.90 5.48
C GLY A 29 6.51 -7.21 5.79
N ASN A 30 5.31 -7.18 6.38
CA ASN A 30 4.57 -8.41 6.66
C ASN A 30 4.19 -9.14 5.35
N THR A 31 4.28 -10.47 5.37
CA THR A 31 3.92 -11.34 4.24
C THR A 31 2.50 -11.91 4.36
N THR A 32 1.80 -11.60 5.45
CA THR A 32 0.39 -11.94 5.66
C THR A 32 -0.39 -10.68 5.99
N PRO A 33 -1.56 -10.45 5.36
CA PRO A 33 -2.40 -9.30 5.67
C PRO A 33 -2.89 -9.34 7.12
N GLU A 34 -2.68 -8.26 7.86
CA GLU A 34 -3.21 -8.12 9.23
C GLU A 34 -4.71 -7.83 9.22
N LEU A 35 -5.17 -7.08 8.22
CA LEU A 35 -6.57 -6.74 8.02
C LEU A 35 -6.97 -6.89 6.54
N PRO A 36 -8.25 -7.25 6.26
CA PRO A 36 -8.77 -7.44 4.91
C PRO A 36 -8.50 -6.30 3.91
N GLY A 37 -8.46 -5.05 4.39
CA GLY A 37 -8.30 -3.87 3.54
C GLY A 37 -6.87 -3.40 3.35
N TYR A 38 -5.87 -4.10 3.89
CA TYR A 38 -4.49 -3.64 3.95
C TYR A 38 -3.66 -4.16 2.78
N ILE A 39 -2.74 -3.33 2.29
CA ILE A 39 -1.65 -3.75 1.41
C ILE A 39 -0.36 -3.55 2.18
N HIS A 40 0.41 -4.63 2.33
CA HIS A 40 1.71 -4.60 2.99
C HIS A 40 2.81 -4.38 1.96
N LEU A 41 3.76 -3.52 2.32
CA LEU A 41 4.88 -3.09 1.50
C LEU A 41 6.19 -3.34 2.26
N THR A 42 7.29 -3.40 1.52
CA THR A 42 8.63 -3.38 2.12
C THR A 42 8.78 -2.22 3.11
N PRO A 43 9.47 -2.44 4.24
CA PRO A 43 9.57 -1.46 5.32
C PRO A 43 10.33 -0.20 4.89
N ASP A 44 10.44 0.74 5.82
CA ASP A 44 11.19 2.00 5.67
C ASP A 44 10.59 2.97 4.66
N LEU A 45 9.37 3.45 4.92
CA LEU A 45 8.88 4.68 4.30
C LEU A 45 9.70 5.87 4.83
N MET A 46 10.86 6.11 4.23
CA MET A 46 11.82 7.09 4.71
C MET A 46 11.43 8.55 4.46
N ASN A 47 10.35 8.80 3.70
CA ASN A 47 10.06 10.14 3.19
C ASN A 47 8.69 10.65 3.62
N LYS A 48 8.61 11.95 3.89
CA LYS A 48 7.34 12.64 4.14
C LYS A 48 6.51 12.67 2.86
N ILE A 49 5.23 12.31 2.99
CA ILE A 49 4.23 12.50 1.95
C ILE A 49 3.68 13.92 2.11
N GLU A 50 3.86 14.74 1.08
CA GLU A 50 3.39 16.14 1.05
C GLU A 50 2.32 16.34 -0.03
N VAL A 51 1.58 17.44 0.05
CA VAL A 51 0.56 17.78 -0.96
C VAL A 51 1.23 17.89 -2.33
N GLY A 52 0.64 17.21 -3.33
CA GLY A 52 1.20 17.12 -4.68
C GLY A 52 2.09 15.89 -4.91
N THR A 53 2.39 15.10 -3.88
CA THR A 53 3.04 13.79 -4.05
C THR A 53 2.15 12.89 -4.90
N LYS A 54 2.76 12.20 -5.87
CA LYS A 54 2.07 11.23 -6.73
C LYS A 54 2.37 9.81 -6.27
N LEU A 55 1.32 9.00 -6.19
CA LEU A 55 1.39 7.56 -5.97
C LEU A 55 1.11 6.86 -7.30
N GLU A 56 1.97 5.92 -7.68
CA GLU A 56 1.79 5.08 -8.87
C GLU A 56 1.96 3.62 -8.46
N ILE A 57 1.05 2.76 -8.93
CA ILE A 57 1.14 1.31 -8.79
C ILE A 57 1.59 0.78 -10.14
N ILE A 58 2.75 0.13 -10.16
CA ILE A 58 3.41 -0.38 -11.36
C ILE A 58 3.41 -1.92 -11.36
N GLU A 59 3.39 -2.50 -12.56
CA GLU A 59 3.51 -3.94 -12.81
C GLU A 59 4.98 -4.37 -12.91
#